data_AF-A0A534L309-F1
#
_entry.id   AF-A0A534L309-F1
#
_cell.length_a   1.000
_cell.length_b   1.000
_cell.length_c   1.000
_cell.angle_alpha   90.00
_cell.angle_beta   90.00
_cell.angle_gamma   90.00
#
_symmetry.space_group_name_H-M   'P 1'
#
loop_
_entity.id
_entity.type
_entity.pdbx_description
1 polymer ?
#
loop_
_entity_poly.entity_id
_entity_poly.type
_entity_poly.pdbx_seq_one_letter_code
_entity_poly.pdbx_strand_id
1 'polypeptide(L)' 'MKAVVLAGGEGTRLKPLTYKRPKPLMPVAGRPCIDYVLRSLAASGFHEIIVTTAYMSDALIKSIG' A
#
# COMPACT_ATOMS: atom_id res chain seq x y z
N MET A 1 -5.81 13.45 -14.23
CA MET A 1 -4.48 13.56 -13.59
C MET A 1 -4.15 12.21 -12.97
N LYS A 2 -2.89 11.77 -13.01
CA LYS A 2 -2.45 10.49 -12.43
C LYS A 2 -1.78 10.71 -11.08
N ALA A 3 -1.96 9.77 -10.15
CA ALA A 3 -1.21 9.69 -8.90
C ALA A 3 -0.35 8.43 -8.86
N VAL A 4 0.83 8.52 -8.23
CA VAL A 4 1.72 7.38 -8.03
C VAL A 4 1.94 7.15 -6.53
N VAL A 5 1.67 5.93 -6.07
CA VAL A 5 1.90 5.49 -4.69
C VAL A 5 3.06 4.50 -4.66
N LEU A 6 4.12 4.84 -3.92
CA LEU A 6 5.31 3.99 -3.81
C LEU A 6 5.12 2.94 -2.70
N ALA A 7 4.88 1.69 -3.09
CA ALA A 7 4.53 0.60 -2.17
C ALA A 7 5.48 -0.62 -2.27
N GLY A 8 6.65 -0.47 -2.92
CA GLY A 8 7.61 -1.57 -3.14
C GLY A 8 8.65 -1.81 -2.03
N GLY A 9 8.72 -0.95 -1.00
CA GLY A 9 9.76 -1.07 0.03
C GLY A 9 9.57 -2.28 0.96
N GLU A 10 10.67 -2.94 1.33
CA GLU A 10 10.68 -4.10 2.25
C GLU A 10 10.17 -3.76 3.67
N GLY A 11 10.22 -2.49 4.07
CA GLY A 11 9.72 -2.08 5.39
C GLY A 11 10.60 -2.57 6.54
N THR A 12 11.93 -2.55 6.36
CA THR A 12 12.92 -3.05 7.33
C THR A 12 12.80 -2.46 8.73
N ARG A 13 12.39 -1.18 8.84
CA ARG A 13 12.16 -0.48 10.11
C ARG A 13 11.00 -1.04 10.95
N LEU A 14 10.09 -1.78 10.35
CA LEU A 14 8.94 -2.39 11.02
C LEU A 14 9.17 -3.89 11.31
N LYS A 15 10.38 -4.41 11.10
CA LYS A 15 10.70 -5.79 11.47
C LYS A 15 10.51 -5.98 12.99
N PRO A 16 9.97 -7.12 13.44
CA PRO A 16 9.68 -8.34 12.66
C PRO A 16 8.30 -8.35 11.96
N LEU A 17 7.48 -7.31 12.11
CA LEU A 17 6.10 -7.29 11.59
C LEU A 17 6.04 -7.46 10.06
N THR A 18 7.06 -6.98 9.35
CA THR A 18 7.12 -7.02 7.89
C THR A 18 7.64 -8.34 7.30
N TYR A 19 8.02 -9.34 8.12
CA TYR A 19 8.51 -10.62 7.59
C TYR A 19 7.45 -11.45 6.86
N LYS A 20 6.18 -11.31 7.26
CA LYS A 20 5.07 -12.12 6.71
C LYS A 20 4.01 -11.28 6.00
N ARG A 21 4.17 -9.95 5.98
CA ARG A 21 3.18 -9.03 5.44
C ARG A 21 3.88 -7.75 5.00
N PRO A 22 3.65 -7.26 3.77
CA PRO A 22 4.29 -6.04 3.30
C PRO A 22 3.77 -4.82 4.07
N LYS A 23 4.63 -3.80 4.25
CA LYS A 23 4.28 -2.56 4.97
C LYS A 23 2.95 -1.93 4.54
N PRO A 24 2.60 -1.82 3.24
CA PRO A 24 1.35 -1.22 2.80
C PRO A 24 0.10 -1.93 3.34
N LEU A 25 0.20 -3.24 3.63
CA LEU A 25 -0.88 -4.04 4.21
C LEU A 25 -0.89 -4.06 5.74
N MET A 26 0.01 -3.34 6.40
CA MET A 26 0.00 -3.25 7.86
C MET A 26 -1.29 -2.60 8.35
N PRO A 27 -1.97 -3.18 9.35
CA PRO A 27 -3.21 -2.64 9.86
C PRO A 27 -2.93 -1.40 10.70
N VAL A 28 -3.65 -0.33 10.41
CA VAL A 28 -3.76 0.88 11.22
C VAL A 28 -5.24 1.06 11.52
N ALA A 29 -5.62 1.00 12.79
CA ALA A 29 -7.01 1.04 13.24
C ALA A 29 -7.93 0.06 12.46
N GLY A 30 -7.46 -1.17 12.25
CA GLY A 30 -8.22 -2.23 11.58
C GLY A 30 -8.25 -2.17 10.05
N ARG A 31 -7.57 -1.20 9.40
CA ARG A 31 -7.50 -1.08 7.93
C ARG A 31 -6.06 -1.10 7.42
N PRO A 32 -5.79 -1.66 6.23
CA PRO A 32 -4.47 -1.56 5.60
C PRO A 32 -3.99 -0.11 5.49
N CYS A 33 -2.72 0.16 5.80
CA CYS A 33 -2.14 1.50 5.69
C CYS A 33 -2.33 2.13 4.30
N ILE A 34 -2.24 1.33 3.24
CA ILE A 34 -2.45 1.80 1.86
C ILE A 34 -3.88 2.27 1.58
N ASP A 35 -4.89 1.74 2.28
CA ASP A 35 -6.31 2.13 2.11
C ASP A 35 -6.51 3.62 2.42
N TYR A 36 -5.82 4.15 3.44
CA TYR A 36 -5.88 5.57 3.78
C TYR A 36 -5.34 6.46 2.67
N VAL A 37 -4.23 6.06 2.03
CA VAL A 37 -3.63 6.81 0.92
C VAL A 37 -4.55 6.79 -0.29
N LEU A 38 -5.07 5.62 -0.67
CA LEU A 38 -5.96 5.47 -1.82
C LEU A 38 -7.25 6.26 -1.64
N ARG A 39 -7.87 6.22 -0.45
CA ARG A 39 -9.08 7.00 -0.15
C ARG A 39 -8.81 8.50 -0.18
N SER A 40 -7.67 8.95 0.36
CA SER A 40 -7.30 10.37 0.32
C SER A 40 -7.12 10.87 -1.11
N LEU A 41 -6.49 10.06 -1.97
CA LEU A 41 -6.32 10.38 -3.39
C LEU A 41 -7.67 10.39 -4.13
N ALA A 42 -8.52 9.39 -3.89
CA ALA A 42 -9.85 9.34 -4.48
C ALA A 42 -10.71 10.54 -4.06
N ALA A 43 -10.70 10.91 -2.78
CA ALA A 43 -11.40 12.09 -2.26
C ALA A 43 -10.85 13.41 -2.82
N SER A 44 -9.60 13.43 -3.29
CA SER A 44 -8.96 14.57 -3.94
C SER A 44 -9.19 14.61 -5.46
N GLY A 45 -10.02 13.71 -6.01
CA GLY A 45 -10.38 13.68 -7.44
C GLY A 45 -9.39 12.94 -8.35
N PHE A 46 -8.50 12.12 -7.79
CA PHE A 46 -7.64 11.24 -8.60
C PHE A 46 -8.40 9.98 -9.02
N HIS A 47 -8.56 9.78 -10.32
CA HIS A 47 -9.25 8.62 -10.89
C HIS A 47 -8.30 7.56 -11.46
N GLU A 48 -7.02 7.90 -11.63
CA GLU A 48 -6.00 6.98 -12.12
C GLU A 48 -4.83 6.94 -11.12
N ILE A 49 -4.71 5.83 -10.40
CA ILE A 49 -3.71 5.63 -9.35
C ILE A 49 -2.81 4.45 -9.72
N ILE A 50 -1.52 4.70 -9.77
CA ILE A 50 -0.49 3.70 -10.07
C ILE A 50 0.20 3.34 -8.75
N VAL A 51 0.19 2.06 -8.38
CA VAL A 51 0.86 1.56 -7.17
C VAL A 51 2.10 0.79 -7.60
N THR A 52 3.29 1.27 -7.22
CA THR A 52 4.54 0.52 -7.50
C THR A 52 4.74 -0.56 -6.45
N THR A 53 5.05 -1.77 -6.87
CA THR A 53 5.20 -2.93 -5.97
C THR A 53 6.53 -3.65 -6.23
N ALA A 54 7.08 -4.31 -5.20
CA ALA A 54 8.27 -5.15 -5.31
C ALA A 54 8.27 -6.22 -4.19
N TYR A 55 8.60 -5.86 -2.95
CA TYR A 55 8.60 -6.81 -1.84
C TYR A 55 7.19 -7.37 -1.56
N MET A 56 7.04 -8.70 -1.65
CA MET A 56 5.76 -9.41 -1.50
C MET A 56 4.63 -8.82 -2.37
N SER A 57 4.95 -8.44 -3.61
CA SER A 57 4.01 -7.81 -4.56
C SER A 57 2.71 -8.59 -4.71
N ASP A 58 2.76 -9.92 -4.77
CA ASP A 58 1.57 -10.76 -4.97
C ASP A 58 0.52 -10.57 -3.87
N ALA A 59 0.97 -10.46 -2.62
CA ALA A 59 0.08 -10.22 -1.48
C ALA A 59 -0.57 -8.84 -1.57
N LEU A 60 0.19 -7.84 -2.02
CA LEU A 60 -0.31 -6.48 -2.21
C LEU A 60 -1.32 -6.42 -3.37
N ILE A 61 -0.97 -6.97 -4.54
CA ILE A 61 -1.83 -7.00 -5.73
C ILE A 61 -3.15 -7.68 -5.41
N LYS A 62 -3.13 -8.86 -4.79
CA LYS A 62 -4.35 -9.59 -4.41
C LYS A 62 -5.26 -8.84 -3.42
N SER A 63 -4.70 -7.92 -2.64
CA SER A 63 -5.45 -7.16 -1.63
C SER A 63 -6.06 -5.87 -2.16
N ILE A 64 -5.56 -5.32 -3.28
CA ILE A 64 -5.97 -4.00 -3.78
C ILE A 64 -6.48 -3.99 -5.23
N GLY A 65 -6.13 -5.00 -6.03
CA GLY A 65 -6.61 -5.21 -7.40
C GLY A 65 -7.72 -6.23 -7.46
#